data_AF-A0A445LL24-F1
#
_entry.id   AF-A0A445LL24-F1
#
_cell.length_a   1.000
_cell.length_b   1.000
_cell.length_c   1.000
_cell.angle_alpha   90.00
_cell.angle_beta   90.00
_cell.angle_gamma   90.00
#
_symmetry.space_group_name_H-M   'P 1'
#
loop_
_entity.id
_entity.type
_entity.pdbx_description
1 polymer ?
#
loop_
_entity_poly.entity_id
_entity_poly.type
_entity_poly.pdbx_seq_one_letter_code
_entity_poly.pdbx_strand_id
1 'polypeptide(L)'
;MARVHSLKYILSFTCSIALNLFLVSMFIRNRCQQNWTQEAMAEAEAVSSISCSGHGKAFLDGLLLHGKPVCECNMCYGGSDCSQLQPDCMVDADSGDPTFLEPFWVKNAASSAIVIAGWHRMSYEYSDGSLISEELKAHIRNVHASVGNAITDGKYIIFGAGATHLLNAAVHALSSKASSSPTKVVASTPYYPVYKEQTEFFNSEDYKFNGDTSMWNNDTSNSTFIELVTSPNNPDGHMKKAVLQGQFVKRIHDLAYYWPHFTPIVAPADEDLMIFTLSKLTGHAGSRFG
;
A
#
# COMPACT_ATOMS: atom_id res chain seq x y z
N MET A 1 -82.11 -10.31 -3.71
CA MET A 1 -81.02 -10.29 -2.71
C MET A 1 -79.73 -11.00 -3.16
N ALA A 2 -79.77 -12.11 -3.92
CA ALA A 2 -78.56 -12.86 -4.30
C ALA A 2 -77.54 -12.13 -5.22
N ARG A 3 -77.99 -11.26 -6.14
CA ARG A 3 -77.11 -10.54 -7.09
C ARG A 3 -76.18 -9.52 -6.43
N VAL A 4 -76.62 -8.87 -5.35
CA VAL A 4 -75.85 -7.84 -4.62
C VAL A 4 -74.74 -8.50 -3.78
N HIS A 5 -74.99 -9.70 -3.25
CA HIS A 5 -73.96 -10.48 -2.56
C HIS A 5 -72.87 -10.93 -3.54
N SER A 6 -73.24 -11.44 -4.72
CA SER A 6 -72.28 -11.85 -5.75
C SER A 6 -71.34 -10.71 -6.20
N LEU A 7 -71.85 -9.49 -6.38
CA LEU A 7 -71.03 -8.34 -6.75
C LEU A 7 -70.03 -7.95 -5.66
N LYS A 8 -70.42 -8.02 -4.38
CA LYS A 8 -69.55 -7.75 -3.23
C LYS A 8 -68.44 -8.79 -3.10
N TYR A 9 -68.74 -10.07 -3.34
CA TYR A 9 -67.73 -11.12 -3.32
C TYR A 9 -66.73 -11.00 -4.48
N ILE A 10 -67.22 -10.65 -5.68
CA ILE A 10 -66.34 -10.40 -6.83
C ILE A 10 -65.42 -9.20 -6.55
N LEU A 11 -65.96 -8.09 -6.03
CA LEU A 11 -65.17 -6.90 -5.72
C LEU A 11 -64.13 -7.17 -4.62
N SER A 12 -64.50 -7.93 -3.59
CA SER A 12 -63.60 -8.34 -2.51
C SER A 12 -62.48 -9.25 -3.02
N PHE A 13 -62.80 -10.20 -3.92
CA PHE A 13 -61.82 -11.08 -4.53
C PHE A 13 -60.86 -10.32 -5.46
N THR A 14 -61.35 -9.38 -6.27
CA THR A 14 -60.50 -8.54 -7.12
C THR A 14 -59.60 -7.62 -6.30
N CYS A 15 -60.11 -7.02 -5.21
CA CYS A 15 -59.29 -6.22 -4.30
C CYS A 15 -58.23 -7.07 -3.59
N SER A 16 -58.56 -8.30 -3.20
CA SER A 16 -57.61 -9.24 -2.60
C SER A 16 -56.50 -9.64 -3.56
N ILE A 17 -56.83 -9.96 -4.82
CA ILE A 17 -55.84 -10.26 -5.86
C ILE A 17 -54.94 -9.04 -6.12
N ALA A 18 -55.51 -7.85 -6.28
CA ALA A 18 -54.75 -6.63 -6.51
C ALA A 18 -53.79 -6.32 -5.35
N LEU A 19 -54.25 -6.46 -4.10
CA LEU A 19 -53.42 -6.27 -2.91
C LEU A 19 -52.30 -7.31 -2.83
N ASN A 20 -52.58 -8.58 -3.10
CA ASN A 20 -51.56 -9.63 -3.08
C ASN A 20 -50.52 -9.43 -4.19
N LEU A 21 -50.93 -9.05 -5.40
CA LEU A 21 -50.00 -8.72 -6.49
C LEU A 21 -49.14 -7.50 -6.15
N PHE A 22 -49.73 -6.47 -5.52
CA PHE A 22 -48.98 -5.32 -5.05
C PHE A 22 -47.94 -5.70 -3.99
N LEU A 23 -48.33 -6.49 -2.98
CA LEU A 23 -47.43 -6.96 -1.93
C LEU A 23 -46.31 -7.85 -2.48
N VAL A 24 -46.61 -8.75 -3.42
CA VAL A 24 -45.61 -9.57 -4.11
C VAL A 24 -44.66 -8.69 -4.94
N SER A 25 -45.18 -7.68 -5.64
CA SER A 25 -44.34 -6.74 -6.40
C SER A 25 -43.41 -5.93 -5.48
N MET A 26 -43.88 -5.49 -4.32
CA MET A 26 -43.07 -4.84 -3.29
C MET A 26 -42.01 -5.79 -2.71
N PHE A 27 -42.38 -7.05 -2.46
CA PHE A 27 -41.46 -8.05 -1.93
C PHE A 27 -40.35 -8.42 -2.93
N ILE A 28 -40.71 -8.58 -4.21
CA ILE A 28 -39.75 -8.83 -5.29
C ILE A 28 -38.86 -7.60 -5.49
N ARG A 29 -39.43 -6.39 -5.50
CA ARG A 29 -38.66 -5.14 -5.63
C ARG A 29 -37.71 -4.94 -4.45
N ASN A 30 -38.14 -5.18 -3.22
CA ASN A 30 -37.28 -5.11 -2.04
C ASN A 30 -36.17 -6.15 -2.08
N ARG A 31 -36.44 -7.39 -2.53
CA ARG A 31 -35.38 -8.40 -2.74
C ARG A 31 -34.41 -8.00 -3.86
N CYS A 32 -34.90 -7.42 -4.95
CA CYS A 32 -34.05 -6.93 -6.03
C CYS A 32 -33.28 -5.64 -5.66
N GLN A 33 -33.73 -4.87 -4.67
CA GLN A 33 -33.05 -3.67 -4.17
C GLN A 33 -32.13 -3.92 -2.97
N GLN A 34 -32.04 -5.15 -2.45
CA GLN A 34 -31.06 -5.47 -1.39
C GLN A 34 -29.66 -5.62 -1.99
N ASN A 35 -29.10 -4.51 -2.48
CA ASN A 35 -27.68 -4.45 -2.73
C ASN A 35 -26.98 -4.20 -1.39
N TRP A 36 -26.44 -5.26 -0.80
CA TRP A 36 -25.80 -5.23 0.52
C TRP A 36 -24.62 -4.24 0.62
N THR A 37 -24.10 -3.74 -0.52
CA THR A 37 -23.04 -2.73 -0.57
C THR A 37 -23.54 -1.30 -0.46
N GLN A 38 -24.85 -1.06 -0.64
CA GLN A 38 -25.39 0.29 -0.84
C GLN A 38 -25.11 1.23 0.33
N GLU A 39 -25.25 0.75 1.57
CA GLU A 39 -25.01 1.54 2.78
C GLU A 39 -23.53 1.91 2.91
N ALA A 40 -22.63 0.93 2.79
CA ALA A 40 -21.18 1.17 2.87
C ALA A 40 -20.68 2.12 1.77
N MET A 41 -21.21 2.00 0.56
CA MET A 41 -20.88 2.92 -0.54
C MET A 41 -21.40 4.33 -0.28
N ALA A 42 -22.64 4.47 0.18
CA ALA A 42 -23.22 5.77 0.50
C ALA A 42 -22.48 6.47 1.64
N GLU A 43 -22.01 5.72 2.64
CA GLU A 43 -21.21 6.25 3.74
C GLU A 43 -19.83 6.74 3.25
N ALA A 44 -19.15 5.95 2.42
CA ALA A 44 -17.88 6.34 1.82
C ALA A 44 -18.01 7.62 0.97
N GLU A 45 -19.04 7.70 0.13
CA GLU A 45 -19.35 8.90 -0.65
C GLU A 45 -19.64 10.10 0.26
N ALA A 46 -20.47 9.92 1.29
CA ALA A 46 -20.83 10.99 2.22
C ALA A 46 -19.60 11.56 2.94
N VAL A 47 -18.72 10.71 3.46
CA VAL A 47 -17.49 11.14 4.15
C VAL A 47 -16.51 11.82 3.19
N SER A 48 -16.30 11.26 1.99
CA SER A 48 -15.43 11.87 0.98
C SER A 48 -15.94 13.22 0.47
N SER A 49 -17.24 13.50 0.61
CA SER A 49 -17.87 14.77 0.23
C SER A 49 -17.77 15.87 1.30
N ILE A 50 -17.25 15.56 2.49
CA ILE A 50 -17.05 16.55 3.56
C ILE A 50 -16.05 17.61 3.08
N SER A 51 -16.50 18.85 3.02
CA SER A 51 -15.65 19.98 2.62
C SER A 51 -14.65 20.33 3.72
N CYS A 52 -13.38 20.07 3.46
CA CYS A 52 -12.25 20.45 4.32
C CYS A 52 -11.39 21.55 3.68
N SER A 53 -12.04 22.50 2.98
CA SER A 53 -11.45 23.72 2.42
C SER A 53 -10.26 23.54 1.47
N GLY A 54 -10.04 22.33 0.93
CA GLY A 54 -8.86 22.02 0.13
C GLY A 54 -7.56 21.89 0.96
N HIS A 55 -7.66 21.95 2.28
CA HIS A 55 -6.55 21.91 3.23
C HIS A 55 -6.68 20.77 4.24
N GLY A 56 -7.48 19.76 3.90
CA GLY A 56 -7.69 18.58 4.73
C GLY A 56 -8.65 17.62 4.05
N LYS A 57 -9.05 16.59 4.79
CA LYS A 57 -9.93 15.51 4.35
C LYS A 57 -10.55 14.80 5.54
N ALA A 58 -11.64 14.08 5.32
CA ALA A 58 -12.26 13.22 6.34
C ALA A 58 -12.17 11.75 5.91
N PHE A 59 -12.06 10.85 6.87
CA PHE A 59 -11.99 9.41 6.65
C PHE A 59 -13.09 8.70 7.44
N LEU A 60 -13.47 7.50 6.98
CA LEU A 60 -14.55 6.70 7.58
C LEU A 60 -14.25 6.38 9.06
N ASP A 61 -12.98 6.13 9.38
CA ASP A 61 -12.46 5.84 10.71
C ASP A 61 -11.87 7.06 11.42
N GLY A 62 -12.08 8.26 10.88
CA GLY A 62 -11.65 9.52 11.47
C GLY A 62 -12.33 9.80 12.82
N LEU A 63 -11.73 10.70 13.61
CA LEU A 63 -12.30 11.12 14.90
C LEU A 63 -13.72 11.67 14.72
N LEU A 64 -14.63 11.28 15.62
CA LEU A 64 -16.04 11.66 15.54
C LEU A 64 -16.37 12.85 16.43
N LEU A 65 -17.07 13.84 15.88
CA LEU A 65 -17.70 14.93 16.61
C LEU A 65 -19.19 14.95 16.30
N HIS A 66 -20.05 14.82 17.33
CA HIS A 66 -21.50 14.66 17.17
C HIS A 66 -21.90 13.54 16.18
N GLY A 67 -21.14 12.44 16.19
CA GLY A 67 -21.40 11.26 15.34
C GLY A 67 -21.01 11.43 13.87
N LYS A 68 -20.21 12.46 13.53
CA LYS A 68 -19.68 12.66 12.17
C LYS A 68 -18.15 12.74 12.19
N PRO A 69 -17.45 12.15 11.21
CA PRO A 69 -16.01 12.34 11.05
C PRO A 69 -15.65 13.82 10.90
N VAL A 70 -14.58 14.25 11.57
CA VAL A 70 -14.01 15.59 11.44
C VAL A 70 -12.94 15.64 10.36
N CYS A 71 -12.67 16.84 9.85
CA CYS A 71 -11.55 17.04 8.94
C CYS A 71 -10.21 16.83 9.65
N GLU A 72 -9.36 16.01 9.05
CA GLU A 72 -7.94 15.92 9.33
C GLU A 72 -7.21 16.94 8.44
N CYS A 73 -6.65 17.97 9.07
CA CYS A 73 -6.06 19.09 8.37
C CYS A 73 -4.62 18.80 7.96
N ASN A 74 -4.25 19.34 6.79
CA ASN A 74 -2.86 19.47 6.39
C ASN A 74 -2.11 20.35 7.40
N MET A 75 -0.80 20.18 7.43
CA MET A 75 0.08 20.92 8.33
C MET A 75 -0.17 22.43 8.25
N CYS A 76 -0.16 23.09 9.41
CA CYS A 76 -0.45 24.51 9.59
C CYS A 76 -1.88 24.96 9.30
N TYR A 77 -2.83 24.06 9.04
CA TYR A 77 -4.26 24.37 8.96
C TYR A 77 -5.03 23.87 10.18
N GLY A 78 -6.12 24.55 10.49
CA GLY A 78 -7.01 24.22 11.60
C GLY A 78 -8.43 24.74 11.38
N GLY A 79 -9.23 24.69 12.45
CA GLY A 79 -10.68 24.87 12.35
C GLY A 79 -11.39 23.58 11.95
N SER A 80 -12.71 23.55 12.09
CA SER A 80 -13.53 22.36 11.82
C SER A 80 -13.51 21.89 10.37
N ASP A 81 -13.15 22.78 9.44
CA ASP A 81 -13.11 22.57 7.99
C ASP A 81 -11.72 22.84 7.40
N CYS A 82 -10.68 22.94 8.24
CA CYS A 82 -9.31 23.25 7.83
C CYS A 82 -9.11 24.58 7.09
N SER A 83 -10.03 25.54 7.21
CA SER A 83 -9.92 26.86 6.56
C SER A 83 -8.94 27.82 7.25
N GLN A 84 -8.57 27.55 8.51
CA GLN A 84 -7.82 28.50 9.32
C GLN A 84 -6.32 28.22 9.22
N LEU A 85 -5.58 29.12 8.56
CA LEU A 85 -4.13 29.08 8.58
C LEU A 85 -3.60 29.49 9.96
N GLN A 86 -2.78 28.65 10.56
CA GLN A 86 -2.14 28.92 11.84
C GLN A 86 -0.96 29.89 11.65
N PRO A 87 -0.95 31.06 12.31
CA PRO A 87 0.19 31.97 12.25
C PRO A 87 1.42 31.35 12.91
N ASP A 88 2.61 31.71 12.43
CA ASP A 88 3.90 31.27 12.97
C ASP A 88 4.10 29.73 13.02
N CYS A 89 3.39 28.99 12.17
CA CYS A 89 3.55 27.56 12.05
C CYS A 89 4.83 27.19 11.26
N MET A 90 5.62 26.25 11.79
CA MET A 90 6.79 25.73 11.10
C MET A 90 6.39 24.69 10.05
N VAL A 91 6.91 24.86 8.84
CA VAL A 91 6.77 23.86 7.77
C VAL A 91 7.73 22.71 8.05
N ASP A 92 7.20 21.50 8.11
CA ASP A 92 7.95 20.26 8.23
C ASP A 92 7.89 19.49 6.90
N ALA A 93 9.08 19.27 6.35
CA ALA A 93 9.33 18.51 5.13
C ALA A 93 10.38 17.41 5.40
N ASP A 94 10.49 16.95 6.65
CA ASP A 94 11.44 15.92 7.08
C ASP A 94 11.03 14.54 6.55
N SER A 95 9.73 14.23 6.62
CA SER A 95 9.19 12.95 6.14
C SER A 95 9.09 12.92 4.62
N GLY A 96 9.55 11.83 4.02
CA GLY A 96 9.28 11.49 2.61
C GLY A 96 7.85 11.01 2.36
N ASP A 97 6.85 11.58 3.05
CA ASP A 97 5.44 11.17 2.96
C ASP A 97 4.86 11.54 1.57
N PRO A 98 4.41 10.58 0.76
CA PRO A 98 4.10 10.78 -0.66
C PRO A 98 2.69 11.35 -0.91
N THR A 99 2.22 12.26 -0.07
CA THR A 99 0.86 12.86 -0.16
C THR A 99 0.64 13.64 -1.46
N PHE A 100 1.72 14.03 -2.16
CA PHE A 100 1.64 14.68 -3.47
C PHE A 100 0.92 13.83 -4.54
N LEU A 101 0.79 12.51 -4.34
CA LEU A 101 0.07 11.61 -5.25
C LEU A 101 -1.43 11.52 -4.96
N GLU A 102 -1.92 12.06 -3.85
CA GLU A 102 -3.34 12.03 -3.49
C GLU A 102 -4.28 12.61 -4.58
N PRO A 103 -3.98 13.76 -5.21
CA PRO A 103 -4.86 14.32 -6.24
C PRO A 103 -5.08 13.40 -7.43
N PHE A 104 -4.13 12.50 -7.74
CA PHE A 104 -4.32 11.49 -8.77
C PHE A 104 -5.41 10.49 -8.39
N TRP A 105 -5.40 9.98 -7.16
CA TRP A 105 -6.38 8.99 -6.71
C TRP A 105 -7.77 9.57 -6.54
N VAL A 106 -7.88 10.82 -6.07
CA VAL A 106 -9.16 11.53 -6.00
C VAL A 106 -9.80 11.64 -7.40
N LYS A 107 -9.00 11.98 -8.42
CA LYS A 107 -9.47 12.05 -9.81
C LYS A 107 -9.87 10.70 -10.41
N ASN A 108 -9.36 9.60 -9.86
CA ASN A 108 -9.57 8.24 -10.35
C ASN A 108 -10.43 7.39 -9.40
N ALA A 109 -11.16 8.01 -8.47
CA ALA A 109 -11.87 7.33 -7.37
C ALA A 109 -12.75 6.16 -7.82
N ALA A 110 -13.58 6.35 -8.86
CA ALA A 110 -14.48 5.29 -9.35
C ALA A 110 -13.73 4.07 -9.92
N SER A 111 -12.50 4.25 -10.42
CA SER A 111 -11.69 3.17 -11.00
C SER A 111 -10.83 2.43 -9.99
N SER A 112 -10.60 3.03 -8.81
CA SER A 112 -9.72 2.49 -7.77
C SER A 112 -10.42 2.13 -6.47
N ALA A 113 -11.68 2.52 -6.29
CA ALA A 113 -12.47 2.15 -5.13
C ALA A 113 -12.73 0.63 -5.11
N ILE A 114 -12.62 0.04 -3.91
CA ILE A 114 -12.92 -1.37 -3.67
C ILE A 114 -13.96 -1.50 -2.57
N VAL A 115 -14.83 -2.49 -2.70
CA VAL A 115 -15.74 -2.92 -1.63
C VAL A 115 -15.26 -4.26 -1.11
N ILE A 116 -14.93 -4.32 0.18
CA ILE A 116 -14.47 -5.53 0.83
C ILE A 116 -15.65 -6.17 1.55
N ALA A 117 -16.09 -7.35 1.08
CA ALA A 117 -17.11 -8.11 1.78
C ALA A 117 -16.61 -8.56 3.16
N GLY A 118 -17.49 -8.60 4.17
CA GLY A 118 -17.11 -8.97 5.54
C GLY A 118 -16.53 -10.39 5.69
N TRP A 119 -16.72 -11.25 4.68
CA TRP A 119 -16.16 -12.61 4.62
C TRP A 119 -14.99 -12.74 3.64
N HIS A 120 -14.47 -11.63 3.11
CA HIS A 120 -13.36 -11.66 2.16
C HIS A 120 -12.09 -12.20 2.83
N ARG A 121 -11.57 -13.33 2.34
CA ARG A 121 -10.28 -13.92 2.73
C ARG A 121 -10.08 -14.10 4.25
N MET A 122 -11.09 -14.62 4.95
CA MET A 122 -10.95 -14.97 6.38
C MET A 122 -9.98 -16.13 6.66
N SER A 123 -9.63 -16.92 5.66
CA SER A 123 -8.67 -18.02 5.75
C SER A 123 -7.22 -17.52 5.80
N TYR A 124 -6.32 -18.28 6.45
CA TYR A 124 -4.88 -18.04 6.40
C TYR A 124 -4.29 -18.24 5.00
N GLU A 125 -4.90 -19.11 4.20
CA GLU A 125 -4.42 -19.53 2.88
C GLU A 125 -5.45 -19.25 1.79
N TYR A 126 -4.95 -19.13 0.56
CA TYR A 126 -5.73 -19.14 -0.67
C TYR A 126 -6.21 -20.58 -0.95
N SER A 127 -7.18 -20.75 -1.85
CA SER A 127 -7.75 -22.07 -2.16
C SER A 127 -6.75 -23.08 -2.74
N ASP A 128 -5.61 -22.61 -3.23
CA ASP A 128 -4.49 -23.41 -3.75
C ASP A 128 -3.40 -23.66 -2.70
N GLY A 129 -3.60 -23.25 -1.44
CA GLY A 129 -2.63 -23.36 -0.35
C GLY A 129 -1.54 -22.29 -0.37
N SER A 130 -1.57 -21.36 -1.33
CA SER A 130 -0.63 -20.25 -1.36
C SER A 130 -0.93 -19.22 -0.25
N LEU A 131 0.10 -18.48 0.16
CA LEU A 131 -0.01 -17.38 1.14
C LEU A 131 -0.02 -16.00 0.47
N ILE A 132 0.12 -15.96 -0.85
CA ILE A 132 0.39 -14.75 -1.65
C ILE A 132 -0.54 -14.77 -2.85
N SER A 133 -1.22 -13.64 -3.11
CA SER A 133 -2.11 -13.49 -4.25
C SER A 133 -1.39 -13.67 -5.59
N GLU A 134 -1.75 -14.71 -6.35
CA GLU A 134 -1.27 -14.91 -7.73
C GLU A 134 -1.69 -13.76 -8.65
N GLU A 135 -2.92 -13.27 -8.52
CA GLU A 135 -3.42 -12.13 -9.30
C GLU A 135 -2.59 -10.87 -9.02
N LEU A 136 -2.26 -10.60 -7.75
CA LEU A 136 -1.42 -9.45 -7.43
C LEU A 136 0.01 -9.61 -7.96
N LYS A 137 0.58 -10.83 -7.94
CA LYS A 137 1.86 -11.11 -8.59
C LYS A 137 1.81 -10.84 -10.09
N ALA A 138 0.72 -11.22 -10.77
CA ALA A 138 0.53 -10.91 -12.18
C ALA A 138 0.46 -9.39 -12.43
N HIS A 139 -0.29 -8.64 -11.61
CA HIS A 139 -0.33 -7.18 -11.70
C HIS A 139 1.02 -6.51 -11.43
N ILE A 140 1.80 -7.01 -10.47
CA ILE A 140 3.16 -6.51 -10.20
C ILE A 140 4.08 -6.74 -11.41
N ARG A 141 4.03 -7.92 -12.03
CA ARG A 141 4.78 -8.17 -13.27
C ARG A 141 4.35 -7.24 -14.39
N ASN A 142 3.04 -7.05 -14.56
CA ASN A 142 2.49 -6.19 -15.60
C ASN A 142 2.89 -4.73 -15.43
N VAL A 143 2.90 -4.19 -14.20
CA VAL A 143 3.33 -2.80 -13.97
C VAL A 143 4.81 -2.62 -14.26
N HIS A 144 5.67 -3.57 -13.85
CA HIS A 144 7.10 -3.52 -14.17
C HIS A 144 7.38 -3.66 -15.67
N ALA A 145 6.67 -4.54 -16.37
CA ALA A 145 6.76 -4.69 -17.81
C ALA A 145 6.30 -3.44 -18.57
N SER A 146 5.20 -2.81 -18.10
CA SER A 146 4.65 -1.60 -18.72
C SER A 146 5.55 -0.38 -18.53
N VAL A 147 6.18 -0.25 -17.36
CA VAL A 147 7.12 0.84 -17.06
C VAL A 147 8.51 0.57 -17.66
N GLY A 148 8.89 -0.71 -17.79
CA GLY A 148 10.22 -1.11 -18.25
C GLY A 148 11.33 -0.88 -17.23
N ASN A 149 11.00 -0.80 -15.93
CA ASN A 149 11.98 -0.51 -14.86
C ASN A 149 12.60 -1.75 -14.23
N ALA A 150 12.05 -2.95 -14.41
CA ALA A 150 12.61 -4.17 -13.84
C ALA A 150 12.31 -5.43 -14.67
N ILE A 151 13.28 -6.36 -14.72
CA ILE A 151 13.08 -7.72 -15.25
C ILE A 151 12.51 -8.59 -14.13
N THR A 152 11.28 -9.08 -14.33
CA THR A 152 10.58 -9.93 -13.36
C THR A 152 10.45 -11.39 -13.81
N ASP A 153 10.82 -11.69 -15.05
CA ASP A 153 10.80 -13.05 -15.59
C ASP A 153 11.84 -13.93 -14.88
N GLY A 154 11.42 -15.14 -14.50
CA GLY A 154 12.26 -16.06 -13.73
C GLY A 154 12.52 -15.66 -12.28
N LYS A 155 12.00 -14.52 -11.80
CA LYS A 155 12.15 -14.07 -10.42
C LYS A 155 10.98 -14.53 -9.54
N TYR A 156 11.28 -14.87 -8.29
CA TYR A 156 10.28 -15.05 -7.25
C TYR A 156 9.79 -13.68 -6.75
N ILE A 157 8.51 -13.58 -6.40
CA ILE A 157 7.91 -12.38 -5.82
C ILE A 157 7.41 -12.74 -4.42
N ILE A 158 7.85 -12.00 -3.42
CA ILE A 158 7.47 -12.12 -2.01
C ILE A 158 6.91 -10.76 -1.58
N PHE A 159 5.87 -10.76 -0.74
CA PHE A 159 5.29 -9.53 -0.20
C PHE A 159 5.77 -9.30 1.23
N GLY A 160 5.91 -8.03 1.60
CA GLY A 160 6.20 -7.63 2.96
C GLY A 160 5.31 -6.50 3.44
N ALA A 161 5.34 -6.28 4.75
CA ALA A 161 4.71 -5.15 5.41
C ALA A 161 5.49 -3.85 5.15
N GLY A 162 5.60 -3.47 3.87
CA GLY A 162 6.46 -2.43 3.35
C GLY A 162 7.89 -2.89 3.10
N ALA A 163 8.65 -2.11 2.33
CA ALA A 163 10.07 -2.35 2.06
C ALA A 163 10.90 -2.46 3.34
N THR A 164 10.53 -1.74 4.41
CA THR A 164 11.15 -1.84 5.74
C THR A 164 11.18 -3.28 6.26
N HIS A 165 10.10 -4.05 6.10
CA HIS A 165 10.10 -5.46 6.52
C HIS A 165 11.00 -6.29 5.60
N LEU A 166 10.88 -6.11 4.28
CA LEU A 166 11.65 -6.88 3.29
C LEU A 166 13.16 -6.65 3.42
N LEU A 167 13.61 -5.43 3.75
CA LEU A 167 15.02 -5.10 3.94
C LEU A 167 15.63 -5.94 5.07
N ASN A 168 15.01 -5.97 6.25
CA ASN A 168 15.50 -6.80 7.35
C ASN A 168 15.39 -8.30 7.03
N ALA A 169 14.29 -8.73 6.41
CA ALA A 169 14.10 -10.13 6.03
C ALA A 169 15.21 -10.59 5.05
N ALA A 170 15.58 -9.74 4.09
CA ALA A 170 16.65 -9.99 3.15
C ALA A 170 18.02 -10.03 3.83
N VAL A 171 18.31 -9.06 4.73
CA VAL A 171 19.55 -9.08 5.53
C VAL A 171 19.65 -10.38 6.32
N HIS A 172 18.59 -10.77 7.02
CA HIS A 172 18.57 -12.00 7.80
C HIS A 172 18.75 -13.26 6.92
N ALA A 173 18.03 -13.35 5.80
CA ALA A 173 18.09 -14.52 4.91
C ALA A 173 19.46 -14.67 4.22
N LEU A 174 20.15 -13.57 3.96
CA LEU A 174 21.47 -13.56 3.29
C LEU A 174 22.65 -13.69 4.27
N SER A 175 22.40 -13.62 5.57
CA SER A 175 23.44 -13.72 6.59
C SER A 175 23.93 -15.15 6.76
N SER A 176 25.27 -15.32 6.81
CA SER A 176 25.89 -16.63 6.96
C SER A 176 25.89 -17.10 8.42
N LYS A 177 25.09 -18.12 8.73
CA LYS A 177 25.13 -18.81 10.05
C LYS A 177 26.35 -19.70 10.25
N ALA A 178 27.12 -19.96 9.19
CA ALA A 178 28.26 -20.87 9.21
C ALA A 178 29.60 -20.15 9.45
N SER A 179 29.59 -18.82 9.52
CA SER A 179 30.79 -18.01 9.73
C SER A 179 31.08 -17.85 11.23
N SER A 180 32.37 -17.81 11.61
CA SER A 180 32.80 -17.45 12.97
C SER A 180 32.63 -15.96 13.29
N SER A 181 32.34 -15.13 12.29
CA SER A 181 32.09 -13.69 12.44
C SER A 181 30.78 -13.28 11.77
N PRO A 182 30.05 -12.30 12.33
CA PRO A 182 28.80 -11.81 11.77
C PRO A 182 29.01 -11.28 10.35
N THR A 183 27.98 -11.42 9.52
CA THR A 183 27.97 -10.85 8.17
C THR A 183 27.97 -9.33 8.25
N LYS A 184 28.85 -8.68 7.50
CA LYS A 184 29.01 -7.22 7.51
C LYS A 184 27.96 -6.58 6.59
N VAL A 185 27.02 -5.84 7.16
CA VAL A 185 26.01 -5.06 6.40
C VAL A 185 26.56 -3.66 6.16
N VAL A 186 26.63 -3.24 4.90
CA VAL A 186 27.25 -1.96 4.50
C VAL A 186 26.37 -1.21 3.50
N ALA A 187 26.50 0.11 3.46
CA ALA A 187 25.81 0.97 2.52
C ALA A 187 26.70 2.16 2.13
N SER A 188 26.68 2.57 0.85
CA SER A 188 27.52 3.67 0.38
C SER A 188 27.00 5.02 0.86
N THR A 189 27.82 5.81 1.56
CA THR A 189 27.43 7.14 2.07
C THR A 189 27.25 8.17 0.93
N PRO A 190 26.24 9.06 0.97
CA PRO A 190 25.14 9.09 1.95
C PRO A 190 24.10 8.00 1.64
N TYR A 191 23.52 7.39 2.68
CA TYR A 191 22.53 6.31 2.56
C TYR A 191 21.31 6.56 3.44
N TYR A 192 20.24 5.80 3.22
CA TYR A 192 19.03 5.84 4.02
C TYR A 192 19.30 5.44 5.49
N PRO A 193 19.12 6.33 6.49
CA PRO A 193 19.53 6.07 7.88
C PRO A 193 18.93 4.81 8.51
N VAL A 194 17.71 4.43 8.10
CA VAL A 194 17.02 3.25 8.62
C VAL A 194 17.79 1.96 8.39
N TYR A 195 18.67 1.88 7.39
CA TYR A 195 19.54 0.71 7.23
C TYR A 195 20.39 0.44 8.47
N LYS A 196 21.00 1.49 9.03
CA LYS A 196 21.79 1.39 10.26
C LYS A 196 20.86 1.13 11.45
N GLU A 197 19.85 1.97 11.62
CA GLU A 197 18.95 1.91 12.78
C GLU A 197 18.28 0.55 12.90
N GLN A 198 17.76 0.00 11.79
CA GLN A 198 17.11 -1.29 11.76
C GLN A 198 18.08 -2.43 12.05
N THR A 199 19.24 -2.45 11.38
CA THR A 199 20.24 -3.52 11.55
C THR A 199 20.75 -3.57 12.99
N GLU A 200 21.00 -2.41 13.60
CA GLU A 200 21.45 -2.31 14.99
C GLU A 200 20.31 -2.61 15.99
N PHE A 201 19.07 -2.20 15.68
CA PHE A 201 17.91 -2.44 16.55
C PHE A 201 17.62 -3.94 16.73
N PHE A 202 17.67 -4.74 15.66
CA PHE A 202 17.44 -6.18 15.76
C PHE A 202 18.55 -6.93 16.51
N ASN A 203 19.74 -6.31 16.65
CA ASN A 203 20.87 -6.79 17.47
C ASN A 203 21.12 -8.31 17.33
N SER A 204 21.14 -8.79 16.09
CA SER A 204 21.39 -10.20 15.78
C SER A 204 22.87 -10.56 15.92
N GLU A 205 23.17 -11.80 16.29
CA GLU A 205 24.53 -12.34 16.23
C GLU A 205 24.97 -12.70 14.80
N ASP A 206 24.01 -12.82 13.87
CA ASP A 206 24.27 -13.28 12.49
C ASP A 206 24.84 -12.16 11.59
N TYR A 207 24.58 -10.89 11.93
CA TYR A 207 24.96 -9.74 11.12
C TYR A 207 25.20 -8.48 11.95
N LYS A 208 25.98 -7.55 11.39
CA LYS A 208 26.26 -6.25 12.02
C LYS A 208 26.37 -5.15 10.98
N PHE A 209 25.88 -3.96 11.31
CA PHE A 209 26.11 -2.78 10.48
C PHE A 209 27.57 -2.33 10.59
N ASN A 210 28.23 -2.21 9.45
CA ASN A 210 29.67 -1.97 9.33
C ASN A 210 30.00 -0.70 8.52
N GLY A 211 29.04 0.22 8.39
CA GLY A 211 29.27 1.57 7.89
C GLY A 211 29.41 1.66 6.37
N ASP A 212 30.24 2.60 5.94
CA ASP A 212 30.37 2.97 4.54
C ASP A 212 31.03 1.87 3.71
N THR A 213 30.39 1.52 2.58
CA THR A 213 30.89 0.51 1.64
C THR A 213 32.32 0.81 1.16
N SER A 214 32.66 2.09 0.98
CA SER A 214 33.97 2.53 0.46
C SER A 214 35.16 2.05 1.31
N MET A 215 34.94 1.81 2.61
CA MET A 215 35.96 1.33 3.55
C MET A 215 36.40 -0.11 3.28
N TRP A 216 35.64 -0.86 2.47
CA TRP A 216 35.80 -2.30 2.27
C TRP A 216 36.24 -2.71 0.86
N ASN A 217 36.47 -1.74 -0.04
CA ASN A 217 36.83 -2.01 -1.44
C ASN A 217 38.10 -2.85 -1.60
N ASN A 218 39.04 -2.72 -0.67
CA ASN A 218 40.32 -3.43 -0.68
C ASN A 218 40.38 -4.49 0.44
N ASP A 219 39.24 -4.90 1.01
CA ASP A 219 39.25 -5.96 2.01
C ASP A 219 39.62 -7.29 1.34
N THR A 220 40.81 -7.79 1.68
CA THR A 220 41.31 -9.09 1.20
C THR A 220 40.95 -10.23 2.14
N SER A 221 40.19 -9.97 3.21
CA SER A 221 39.72 -11.02 4.10
C SER A 221 38.58 -11.82 3.48
N ASN A 222 38.38 -13.06 3.93
CA ASN A 222 37.22 -13.88 3.54
C ASN A 222 35.95 -13.47 4.32
N SER A 223 35.77 -12.18 4.58
CA SER A 223 34.58 -11.66 5.25
C SER A 223 33.36 -11.77 4.34
N THR A 224 32.21 -12.09 4.91
CA THR A 224 30.93 -12.03 4.19
C THR A 224 30.32 -10.64 4.30
N PHE A 225 29.79 -10.14 3.19
CA PHE A 225 29.19 -8.82 3.09
C PHE A 225 27.77 -8.89 2.55
N ILE A 226 26.93 -7.99 3.05
CA ILE A 226 25.66 -7.62 2.44
C ILE A 226 25.73 -6.12 2.13
N GLU A 227 25.74 -5.79 0.85
CA GLU A 227 25.71 -4.40 0.38
C GLU A 227 24.26 -3.98 0.11
N LEU A 228 23.80 -2.93 0.80
CA LEU A 228 22.53 -2.26 0.56
C LEU A 228 22.74 -1.17 -0.50
N VAL A 229 22.08 -1.31 -1.65
CA VAL A 229 22.24 -0.44 -2.81
C VAL A 229 20.91 0.24 -3.12
N THR A 230 20.80 1.53 -2.80
CA THR A 230 19.61 2.34 -3.11
C THR A 230 19.78 3.07 -4.44
N SER A 231 18.87 2.86 -5.39
CA SER A 231 18.97 3.51 -6.71
C SER A 231 17.59 3.79 -7.31
N PRO A 232 17.19 5.07 -7.51
CA PRO A 232 17.82 6.32 -7.04
C PRO A 232 18.07 6.32 -5.54
N ASN A 233 19.18 6.94 -5.13
CA ASN A 233 19.63 6.95 -3.76
C ASN A 233 18.83 7.92 -2.88
N ASN A 234 18.68 7.57 -1.60
CA ASN A 234 18.21 8.47 -0.55
C ASN A 234 19.45 8.96 0.23
N PRO A 235 19.72 10.28 0.32
CA PRO A 235 18.82 11.40 0.00
C PRO A 235 19.05 12.09 -1.34
N ASP A 236 20.15 11.83 -2.03
CA ASP A 236 20.64 12.69 -3.12
C ASP A 236 20.04 12.40 -4.51
N GLY A 237 19.22 11.36 -4.66
CA GLY A 237 18.56 10.98 -5.91
C GLY A 237 19.50 10.40 -6.97
N HIS A 238 20.79 10.19 -6.66
CA HIS A 238 21.74 9.68 -7.64
C HIS A 238 21.49 8.20 -7.94
N MET A 239 21.69 7.81 -9.19
CA MET A 239 21.70 6.40 -9.58
C MET A 239 22.96 5.73 -9.03
N LYS A 240 22.83 4.88 -8.02
CA LYS A 240 23.93 4.08 -7.49
C LYS A 240 23.96 2.69 -8.11
N LYS A 241 25.15 2.10 -8.06
CA LYS A 241 25.45 0.71 -8.40
C LYS A 241 26.18 0.08 -7.22
N ALA A 242 26.15 -1.24 -7.15
CA ALA A 242 26.96 -1.97 -6.19
C ALA A 242 28.46 -1.69 -6.40
N VAL A 243 29.18 -1.51 -5.30
CA VAL A 243 30.60 -1.20 -5.28
C VAL A 243 31.42 -2.44 -4.96
N LEU A 244 30.95 -3.29 -4.03
CA LEU A 244 31.69 -4.49 -3.63
C LEU A 244 31.51 -5.62 -4.65
N GLN A 245 32.58 -6.40 -4.82
CA GLN A 245 32.62 -7.54 -5.73
C GLN A 245 33.20 -8.76 -5.03
N GLY A 246 32.88 -9.95 -5.55
CA GLY A 246 33.38 -11.23 -5.03
C GLY A 246 32.28 -12.18 -4.58
N GLN A 247 32.64 -13.46 -4.42
CA GLN A 247 31.72 -14.54 -4.11
C GLN A 247 31.08 -14.45 -2.71
N PHE A 248 31.72 -13.73 -1.79
CA PHE A 248 31.25 -13.54 -0.42
C PHE A 248 30.42 -12.26 -0.23
N VAL A 249 30.11 -11.55 -1.32
CA VAL A 249 29.30 -10.34 -1.31
C VAL A 249 27.91 -10.66 -1.84
N LYS A 250 26.89 -10.38 -1.02
CA LYS A 250 25.48 -10.36 -1.42
C LYS A 250 25.02 -8.92 -1.54
N ARG A 251 24.03 -8.67 -2.41
CA ARG A 251 23.53 -7.33 -2.69
C ARG A 251 22.01 -7.31 -2.56
N ILE A 252 21.51 -6.26 -1.94
CA ILE A 252 20.09 -5.98 -1.84
C ILE A 252 19.88 -4.63 -2.52
N HIS A 253 19.13 -4.63 -3.62
CA HIS A 253 18.84 -3.40 -4.35
C HIS A 253 17.50 -2.83 -3.88
N ASP A 254 17.57 -1.72 -3.15
CA ASP A 254 16.40 -0.94 -2.76
C ASP A 254 16.05 0.04 -3.89
N LEU A 255 15.02 -0.32 -4.65
CA LEU A 255 14.54 0.37 -5.84
C LEU A 255 13.21 1.08 -5.56
N ALA A 256 12.96 1.48 -4.31
CA ALA A 256 11.74 2.19 -3.92
C ALA A 256 11.45 3.41 -4.81
N TYR A 257 12.50 4.14 -5.23
CA TYR A 257 12.39 5.33 -6.06
C TYR A 257 12.59 5.07 -7.56
N TYR A 258 12.75 3.82 -8.03
CA TYR A 258 13.05 3.56 -9.44
C TYR A 258 11.80 3.57 -10.33
N TRP A 259 11.17 4.74 -10.40
CA TRP A 259 9.93 5.00 -11.13
C TRP A 259 10.01 6.34 -11.88
N PRO A 260 9.21 6.53 -12.96
CA PRO A 260 9.29 7.71 -13.82
C PRO A 260 9.09 9.06 -13.13
N HIS A 261 8.40 9.11 -12.00
CA HIS A 261 8.20 10.34 -11.23
C HIS A 261 9.42 10.78 -10.41
N PHE A 262 10.42 9.92 -10.23
CA PHE A 262 11.66 10.27 -9.54
C PHE A 262 12.87 10.32 -10.47
N THR A 263 12.92 9.47 -11.51
CA THR A 263 14.09 9.35 -12.38
C THR A 263 13.72 8.85 -13.78
N PRO A 264 14.49 9.20 -14.83
CA PRO A 264 14.37 8.55 -16.13
C PRO A 264 14.67 7.05 -16.06
N ILE A 265 13.81 6.23 -16.66
CA ILE A 265 14.03 4.79 -16.79
C ILE A 265 14.89 4.54 -18.03
N VAL A 266 16.20 4.38 -17.81
CA VAL A 266 17.19 4.19 -18.89
C VAL A 266 17.38 2.73 -19.29
N ALA A 267 17.14 1.80 -18.37
CA ALA A 267 17.20 0.36 -18.57
C ALA A 267 16.43 -0.37 -17.46
N PRO A 268 15.87 -1.56 -17.72
CA PRO A 268 15.28 -2.36 -16.65
C PRO A 268 16.38 -2.84 -15.68
N ALA A 269 16.11 -2.80 -14.38
CA ALA A 269 16.95 -3.44 -13.38
C ALA A 269 16.81 -4.97 -13.48
N ASP A 270 17.93 -5.69 -13.43
CA ASP A 270 17.96 -7.16 -13.43
C ASP A 270 18.96 -7.67 -12.39
N GLU A 271 18.62 -7.41 -11.14
CA GLU A 271 19.46 -7.78 -10.00
C GLU A 271 18.92 -9.05 -9.32
N ASP A 272 19.75 -9.71 -8.53
CA ASP A 272 19.38 -10.95 -7.82
C ASP A 272 18.24 -10.73 -6.81
N LEU A 273 18.28 -9.60 -6.10
CA LEU A 273 17.28 -9.20 -5.12
C LEU A 273 16.98 -7.71 -5.30
N MET A 274 15.74 -7.42 -5.67
CA MET A 274 15.19 -6.08 -5.87
C MET A 274 14.00 -5.87 -4.93
N ILE A 275 13.98 -4.74 -4.22
CA ILE A 275 12.90 -4.34 -3.32
C ILE A 275 12.24 -3.10 -3.89
N PHE A 276 10.91 -3.14 -4.01
CA PHE A 276 10.08 -2.00 -4.37
C PHE A 276 9.09 -1.73 -3.23
N THR A 277 8.37 -0.60 -3.29
CA THR A 277 7.27 -0.36 -2.35
C THR A 277 6.14 0.42 -2.99
N LEU A 278 4.92 0.04 -2.63
CA LEU A 278 3.71 0.75 -3.02
C LEU A 278 3.71 2.19 -2.53
N SER A 279 4.39 2.46 -1.40
CA SER A 279 4.52 3.78 -0.79
C SER A 279 5.04 4.80 -1.79
N LYS A 280 6.14 4.47 -2.48
CA LYS A 280 6.81 5.38 -3.40
C LYS A 280 6.29 5.25 -4.83
N LEU A 281 5.65 4.13 -5.20
CA LEU A 281 4.97 4.01 -6.50
C LEU A 281 3.67 4.81 -6.56
N THR A 282 2.76 4.60 -5.61
CA THR A 282 1.38 5.12 -5.67
C THR A 282 1.05 6.15 -4.61
N GLY A 283 1.87 6.30 -3.58
CA GLY A 283 1.57 7.18 -2.46
C GLY A 283 0.83 6.51 -1.30
N HIS A 284 0.47 5.23 -1.43
CA HIS A 284 -0.19 4.46 -0.35
C HIS A 284 0.79 3.98 0.72
N ALA A 285 1.51 4.92 1.35
CA ALA A 285 2.46 4.62 2.42
C ALA A 285 1.79 3.98 3.65
N GLY A 286 0.53 4.32 3.93
CA GLY A 286 -0.27 3.75 5.02
C GLY A 286 -0.67 2.29 4.81
N SER A 287 -0.72 1.79 3.56
CA SER A 287 -1.07 0.38 3.28
C SER A 287 0.02 -0.60 3.68
N ARG A 288 1.24 -0.12 3.95
CA ARG A 288 2.40 -0.93 4.36
C ARG A 288 2.64 -2.12 3.42
N PHE A 289 2.74 -1.87 2.12
CA PHE A 289 2.98 -2.93 1.12
C PHE A 289 4.30 -2.71 0.35
N GLY A 290 5.09 -3.77 0.28
CA GLY A 290 6.37 -3.85 -0.43
C GLY A 290 6.50 -5.19 -1.13
#